data_AF-A0A8I2B7I4-F1
#
_entry.id   AF-A0A8I2B7I4-F1
#
_cell.length_a   1.000
_cell.length_b   1.000
_cell.length_c   1.000
_cell.angle_alpha   90.00
_cell.angle_beta   90.00
_cell.angle_gamma   90.00
#
_symmetry.space_group_name_H-M   'P 1'
#
loop_
_entity.id
_entity.type
_entity.pdbx_description
1 polymer ?
#
loop_
_entity_poly.entity_id
_entity_poly.type
_entity_poly.pdbx_seq_one_letter_code
_entity_poly.pdbx_strand_id
1 'polypeptide(L)'
;MPDSGLFYKEWKQNKALLIMIFLVFMLSNPFTVLNTYISYQGCVANQNEWVGTCVFTINYLNGTFISLFWIWGVVLAVSQLGIERSKSFFDFTLSLPYTRGQIFHAKFLTGGMVIVIPQLIGYVLSVLLIILLKPDQAVYFHNYSLGMIIVSMLAYSLVMAGGALTGNSFAQLLVSFTVAISPFLLISLPAINLEILFGGSIDFIHGPVPKWVQYFIPIIYVDSKWAENSPYYLVITAIMTIIFYIIGYISFVKLSNERNGYFFLWKPLNRPVQIIVIIIGIMGFGYFGFTASESFAGYLIGMGTGAVIGFLISYFAIYKKMKLL
;
A
#
# COMPACT_ATOMS: atom_id res chain seq x y z
N MET A 1 -8.68 -32.67 -4.26
CA MET A 1 -7.23 -32.81 -4.42
C MET A 1 -6.56 -31.98 -3.34
N PRO A 2 -5.47 -32.43 -2.71
CA PRO A 2 -4.83 -31.63 -1.67
C PRO A 2 -4.27 -30.35 -2.29
N ASP A 3 -4.60 -29.20 -1.70
CA ASP A 3 -4.17 -27.87 -2.15
C ASP A 3 -2.63 -27.70 -2.14
N SER A 4 -1.90 -28.66 -1.57
CA SER A 4 -0.43 -28.71 -1.51
C SER A 4 0.25 -28.61 -2.88
N GLY A 5 -0.35 -29.18 -3.93
CA GLY A 5 0.18 -29.09 -5.29
C GLY A 5 0.17 -27.66 -5.82
N LEU A 6 -0.84 -26.87 -5.45
CA LEU A 6 -0.99 -25.48 -5.84
C LEU A 6 0.01 -24.58 -5.10
N PHE A 7 0.18 -24.78 -3.78
CA PHE A 7 1.22 -24.09 -3.00
C PHE A 7 2.62 -24.37 -3.53
N TYR A 8 2.92 -25.63 -3.86
CA TYR A 8 4.22 -26.01 -4.42
C TYR A 8 4.47 -25.34 -5.79
N LYS A 9 3.43 -25.26 -6.63
CA LYS A 9 3.50 -24.57 -7.92
C LYS A 9 3.78 -23.08 -7.74
N GLU A 10 3.05 -22.39 -6.86
CA GLU A 10 3.28 -20.97 -6.58
C GLU A 10 4.69 -20.70 -6.04
N TRP A 11 5.16 -21.56 -5.13
CA TRP A 11 6.52 -21.50 -4.61
C TRP A 11 7.56 -21.67 -5.72
N LYS A 12 7.42 -22.69 -6.58
CA LYS A 12 8.40 -22.98 -7.63
C LYS A 12 8.44 -21.90 -8.70
N GLN A 13 7.28 -21.34 -9.06
CA GLN A 13 7.15 -20.29 -10.06
C GLN A 13 7.79 -18.97 -9.61
N ASN A 14 7.58 -18.58 -8.35
CA ASN A 14 8.04 -17.29 -7.83
C ASN A 14 9.24 -17.41 -6.87
N LYS A 15 9.94 -18.56 -6.85
CA LYS A 15 10.96 -18.94 -5.85
C LYS A 15 11.97 -17.83 -5.56
N ALA A 16 12.60 -17.27 -6.60
CA ALA A 16 13.65 -16.27 -6.43
C ALA A 16 13.13 -14.99 -5.76
N LEU A 17 11.95 -14.52 -6.17
CA LEU A 17 11.31 -13.33 -5.61
C LEU A 17 10.84 -13.58 -4.17
N LEU A 18 10.21 -14.73 -3.89
CA LEU A 18 9.78 -15.07 -2.53
C LEU A 18 10.96 -15.17 -1.57
N ILE A 19 12.08 -15.79 -1.98
CA ILE A 19 13.29 -15.89 -1.16
C ILE A 19 13.92 -14.51 -0.93
N MET A 20 14.00 -13.67 -1.96
CA MET A 20 14.53 -12.31 -1.82
C MET A 20 13.74 -11.52 -0.77
N ILE A 21 12.41 -11.52 -0.88
CA ILE A 21 11.53 -10.77 0.02
C ILE A 21 11.58 -11.36 1.43
N PHE A 22 11.65 -12.68 1.55
CA PHE A 22 11.85 -13.35 2.82
C PHE A 22 13.13 -12.87 3.52
N LEU A 23 14.26 -12.83 2.81
CA LEU A 23 15.54 -12.36 3.36
C LEU A 23 15.50 -10.89 3.75
N VAL A 24 14.91 -10.02 2.91
CA VAL A 24 14.77 -8.60 3.23
C VAL A 24 13.97 -8.41 4.51
N PHE A 25 12.79 -9.02 4.62
CA PHE A 25 11.97 -8.91 5.83
C PHE A 25 12.63 -9.49 7.08
N MET A 26 13.31 -10.63 6.95
CA MET A 26 13.99 -11.28 8.07
C MET A 26 15.16 -10.45 8.60
N LEU A 27 15.93 -9.84 7.70
CA LEU A 27 17.21 -9.23 8.05
C LEU A 27 17.11 -7.73 8.35
N SER A 28 16.17 -6.99 7.75
CA SER A 28 16.13 -5.52 7.90
C SER A 28 15.99 -5.04 9.35
N ASN A 29 15.23 -5.75 10.18
CA ASN A 29 15.05 -5.39 11.59
C ASN A 29 16.34 -5.58 12.41
N PRO A 30 17.01 -6.75 12.41
CA PRO A 30 18.25 -6.93 13.13
C PRO A 30 19.38 -6.06 12.57
N PHE A 31 19.42 -5.82 11.25
CA PHE A 31 20.37 -4.88 10.65
C PHE A 31 20.17 -3.45 11.15
N THR A 32 18.92 -3.01 11.38
CA THR A 32 18.66 -1.67 11.94
C THR A 32 19.29 -1.52 13.33
N VAL A 33 19.10 -2.51 14.21
CA VAL A 33 19.69 -2.54 15.55
C VAL A 33 21.23 -2.62 15.51
N LEU A 34 21.78 -3.44 14.63
CA LEU A 34 23.23 -3.57 14.48
C LEU A 34 23.86 -2.27 13.95
N ASN A 35 23.21 -1.63 12.97
CA ASN A 35 23.69 -0.39 12.38
C ASN A 35 23.69 0.77 13.38
N THR A 36 22.65 0.89 14.23
CA THR A 36 22.64 1.90 15.30
C THR A 36 23.73 1.64 16.33
N TYR A 37 24.00 0.37 16.65
CA TYR A 37 25.09 0.00 17.55
C TYR A 37 26.48 0.34 16.98
N ILE A 38 26.74 0.01 15.71
CA ILE A 38 28.00 0.35 15.04
C ILE A 38 28.17 1.88 14.98
N SER A 39 27.11 2.62 14.67
CA SER A 39 27.13 4.08 14.68
C SER A 39 27.45 4.64 16.07
N TYR A 40 26.91 4.04 17.12
CA TYR A 40 27.22 4.40 18.50
C TYR A 40 28.70 4.12 18.84
N GLN A 41 29.24 2.96 18.47
CA GLN A 41 30.65 2.64 18.67
C GLN A 41 31.59 3.62 17.95
N GLY A 42 31.24 4.03 16.72
CA GLY A 42 31.98 5.05 15.98
C GLY A 42 31.99 6.42 16.67
N CYS A 43 30.86 6.81 17.27
CA CYS A 43 30.73 8.04 18.07
C CYS A 43 31.67 7.98 19.29
N VAL A 44 31.62 6.88 20.05
CA VAL A 44 32.47 6.69 21.24
C VAL A 44 33.96 6.67 20.89
N ALA A 45 34.33 6.04 19.78
CA ALA A 45 35.72 5.99 19.33
C ALA A 45 36.29 7.37 18.97
N ASN A 46 35.46 8.26 18.42
CA ASN A 46 35.86 9.59 17.95
C ASN A 46 35.28 10.72 18.82
N GLN A 47 35.06 10.48 20.11
CA GLN A 47 34.36 11.41 21.02
C GLN A 47 34.89 12.87 20.99
N ASN A 48 36.18 13.05 20.70
CA ASN A 48 36.83 14.36 20.62
C ASN A 48 36.38 15.21 19.42
N GLU A 49 35.80 14.60 18.39
CA GLU A 49 35.34 15.25 17.15
C GLU A 49 33.83 15.53 17.14
N TRP A 50 33.09 14.95 18.08
CA TRP A 50 31.62 15.00 18.10
C TRP A 50 31.10 16.02 19.13
N VAL A 51 30.24 16.92 18.68
CA VAL A 51 29.56 17.89 19.54
C VAL A 51 28.32 17.22 20.17
N GLY A 52 28.50 16.55 21.31
CA GLY A 52 27.40 15.93 22.07
C GLY A 52 27.81 14.70 22.88
N THR A 53 26.89 14.20 23.71
CA THR A 53 27.05 12.92 24.42
C THR A 53 26.63 11.76 23.51
N CYS A 54 27.51 10.77 23.33
CA CYS A 54 27.16 9.55 22.62
C CYS A 54 26.26 8.69 23.51
N VAL A 55 24.98 8.57 23.16
CA VAL A 55 24.00 7.74 23.89
C VAL A 55 23.50 6.64 22.97
N PHE A 56 23.54 5.39 23.42
CA PHE A 56 23.05 4.27 22.63
C PHE A 56 21.53 4.15 22.78
N THR A 57 20.81 4.86 21.92
CA THR A 57 19.34 4.80 21.85
C THR A 57 18.88 4.24 20.51
N ILE A 58 17.74 3.56 20.55
CA ILE A 58 17.10 3.00 19.37
C ILE A 58 15.73 3.65 19.25
N ASN A 59 15.49 4.38 18.17
CA ASN A 59 14.21 5.04 17.88
C ASN A 59 13.69 4.64 16.50
N TYR A 60 12.55 3.96 16.47
CA TYR A 60 11.95 3.44 15.24
C TYR A 60 11.12 4.46 14.45
N LEU A 61 10.90 5.66 14.99
CA LEU A 61 10.22 6.76 14.28
C LEU A 61 11.16 7.48 13.29
N ASN A 62 12.47 7.42 13.50
CA ASN A 62 13.48 8.12 12.68
C ASN A 62 13.86 7.30 11.43
N GLY A 63 12.90 7.11 10.52
CA GLY A 63 13.18 6.61 9.16
C GLY A 63 13.99 5.31 9.10
N THR A 64 13.47 4.23 9.68
CA THR A 64 14.13 2.91 9.63
C THR A 64 13.88 2.22 8.29
N PHE A 65 14.73 1.25 7.91
CA PHE A 65 14.49 0.41 6.72
C PHE A 65 13.13 -0.31 6.75
N ILE A 66 12.60 -0.54 7.94
CA ILE A 66 11.32 -1.20 8.18
C ILE A 66 10.16 -0.34 7.65
N SER A 67 10.30 1.00 7.62
CA SER A 67 9.30 1.90 7.03
C SER A 67 8.98 1.61 5.57
N LEU A 68 9.87 0.93 4.85
CA LEU A 68 9.70 0.56 3.44
C LEU A 68 9.04 -0.81 3.24
N PHE A 69 8.66 -1.52 4.30
CA PHE A 69 8.13 -2.89 4.20
C PHE A 69 6.83 -2.99 3.41
N TRP A 70 6.01 -1.94 3.41
CA TRP A 70 4.79 -1.90 2.60
C TRP A 70 5.08 -2.04 1.10
N ILE A 71 6.23 -1.53 0.62
CA ILE A 71 6.65 -1.63 -0.79
C ILE A 71 6.79 -3.09 -1.20
N TRP A 72 7.40 -3.91 -0.35
CA TRP A 72 7.56 -5.34 -0.63
C TRP A 72 6.24 -6.09 -0.65
N GLY A 73 5.26 -5.66 0.16
CA GLY A 73 3.87 -6.12 0.04
C GLY A 73 3.24 -5.80 -1.33
N VAL A 74 3.47 -4.59 -1.84
CA VAL A 74 3.03 -4.20 -3.20
C VAL A 74 3.70 -5.06 -4.27
N VAL A 75 5.04 -5.22 -4.20
CA VAL A 75 5.82 -6.02 -5.15
C VAL A 75 5.33 -7.48 -5.19
N LEU A 76 5.07 -8.08 -4.03
CA LEU A 76 4.49 -9.43 -3.94
C LEU A 76 3.15 -9.53 -4.68
N ALA A 77 2.21 -8.64 -4.38
CA ALA A 77 0.87 -8.67 -4.98
C ALA A 77 0.90 -8.44 -6.50
N VAL A 78 1.76 -7.56 -7.00
CA VAL A 78 1.96 -7.33 -8.43
C VAL A 78 2.58 -8.55 -9.09
N SER A 79 3.53 -9.22 -8.43
CA SER A 79 4.16 -10.42 -8.98
C SER A 79 3.18 -11.59 -9.14
N GLN A 80 2.34 -11.84 -8.13
CA GLN A 80 1.45 -13.01 -8.08
C GLN A 80 0.19 -12.90 -8.94
N LEU A 81 -0.28 -11.68 -9.24
CA LEU A 81 -1.46 -11.45 -10.08
C LEU A 81 -1.15 -10.61 -11.32
N GLY A 82 -0.56 -9.42 -11.16
CA GLY A 82 -0.36 -8.48 -12.27
C GLY A 82 0.57 -9.01 -13.36
N ILE A 83 1.77 -9.46 -12.95
CA ILE A 83 2.77 -10.01 -13.87
C ILE A 83 2.34 -11.38 -14.39
N GLU A 84 1.73 -12.20 -13.53
CA GLU A 84 1.21 -13.49 -13.97
C GLU A 84 0.08 -13.39 -14.97
N ARG A 85 -0.73 -12.32 -14.95
CA ARG A 85 -1.75 -12.05 -15.98
C ARG A 85 -1.18 -11.47 -17.25
N SER A 86 -0.11 -10.68 -17.15
CA SER A 86 0.52 -10.11 -18.34
C SER A 86 1.35 -11.13 -19.12
N LYS A 87 1.89 -12.15 -18.43
CA LYS A 87 2.54 -13.31 -19.04
C LYS A 87 1.49 -14.42 -19.16
N SER A 88 1.42 -15.21 -20.23
CA SER A 88 0.35 -16.24 -20.40
C SER A 88 0.32 -17.38 -19.35
N PHE A 89 1.08 -17.28 -18.25
CA PHE A 89 1.10 -18.23 -17.14
C PHE A 89 -0.22 -18.31 -16.37
N PHE A 90 -1.00 -17.24 -16.36
CA PHE A 90 -2.31 -17.25 -15.72
C PHE A 90 -3.30 -18.17 -16.44
N ASP A 91 -3.26 -18.23 -17.78
CA ASP A 91 -4.13 -19.12 -18.56
C ASP A 91 -3.80 -20.59 -18.28
N PHE A 92 -2.52 -20.93 -18.15
CA PHE A 92 -2.09 -22.26 -17.70
C PHE A 92 -2.65 -22.58 -16.30
N THR A 93 -2.58 -21.62 -15.38
CA THR A 93 -3.06 -21.82 -13.99
C THR A 93 -4.56 -22.09 -13.93
N LEU A 94 -5.33 -21.44 -14.79
CA LEU A 94 -6.78 -21.64 -14.91
C LEU A 94 -7.16 -22.95 -15.61
N SER A 95 -6.27 -23.52 -16.41
CA SER A 95 -6.48 -24.82 -17.05
C SER A 95 -6.32 -26.01 -16.09
N LEU A 96 -5.70 -25.78 -14.91
CA LEU A 96 -5.56 -26.79 -13.88
C LEU A 96 -6.93 -27.12 -13.24
N PRO A 97 -7.12 -28.35 -12.70
CA PRO A 97 -8.38 -28.77 -12.10
C PRO A 97 -8.60 -28.19 -10.68
N TYR A 98 -8.42 -26.87 -10.53
CA TYR A 98 -8.66 -26.11 -9.29
C TYR A 98 -9.73 -25.05 -9.51
N THR A 99 -10.53 -24.79 -8.47
CA THR A 99 -11.49 -23.68 -8.51
C THR A 99 -10.78 -22.34 -8.43
N ARG A 100 -11.38 -21.28 -8.98
CA ARG A 100 -10.82 -19.91 -8.89
C ARG A 100 -10.64 -19.46 -7.44
N GLY A 101 -11.55 -19.87 -6.54
CA GLY A 101 -11.43 -19.58 -5.11
C GLY A 101 -10.17 -20.21 -4.50
N GLN A 102 -9.91 -21.50 -4.78
CA GLN A 102 -8.69 -22.17 -4.33
C GLN A 102 -7.42 -21.50 -4.85
N ILE A 103 -7.40 -21.09 -6.12
CA ILE A 103 -6.28 -20.35 -6.72
C ILE A 103 -6.01 -19.05 -5.96
N PHE A 104 -7.05 -18.27 -5.69
CA PHE A 104 -6.90 -17.01 -4.95
C PHE A 104 -6.41 -17.25 -3.52
N HIS A 105 -6.99 -18.21 -2.80
CA HIS A 105 -6.58 -18.54 -1.43
C HIS A 105 -5.12 -18.97 -1.35
N ALA A 106 -4.67 -19.86 -2.25
CA ALA A 106 -3.29 -20.32 -2.24
C ALA A 106 -2.31 -19.16 -2.50
N LYS A 107 -2.62 -18.27 -3.44
CA LYS A 107 -1.81 -17.08 -3.72
C LYS A 107 -1.74 -16.15 -2.51
N PHE A 108 -2.90 -15.81 -1.96
CA PHE A 108 -3.01 -14.92 -0.81
C PHE A 108 -2.29 -15.46 0.42
N LEU A 109 -2.46 -16.75 0.73
CA LEU A 109 -1.80 -17.40 1.85
C LEU A 109 -0.28 -17.52 1.63
N THR A 110 0.16 -17.83 0.42
CA THR A 110 1.60 -17.87 0.10
C THR A 110 2.25 -16.50 0.30
N GLY A 111 1.63 -15.43 -0.21
CA GLY A 111 2.13 -14.07 -0.03
C GLY A 111 2.09 -13.64 1.45
N GLY A 112 0.97 -13.91 2.13
CA GLY A 112 0.81 -13.62 3.56
C GLY A 112 1.84 -14.33 4.45
N MET A 113 2.14 -15.61 4.18
CA MET A 113 3.19 -16.34 4.90
C MET A 113 4.58 -15.73 4.68
N VAL A 114 4.90 -15.31 3.45
CA VAL A 114 6.16 -14.65 3.11
C VAL A 114 6.26 -13.24 3.69
N ILE A 115 5.15 -12.61 4.07
CA ILE A 115 5.16 -11.34 4.80
C ILE A 115 5.32 -11.60 6.31
N VAL A 116 4.47 -12.43 6.89
CA VAL A 116 4.34 -12.59 8.35
C VAL A 116 5.51 -13.35 8.95
N ILE A 117 5.88 -14.51 8.40
CA ILE A 117 6.89 -15.40 9.00
C ILE A 117 8.27 -14.72 9.10
N PRO A 118 8.86 -14.20 8.01
CA PRO A 118 10.20 -13.61 8.10
C PRO A 118 10.22 -12.34 8.95
N GLN A 119 9.17 -11.52 8.94
CA GLN A 119 9.12 -10.34 9.83
C GLN A 119 9.03 -10.73 11.31
N LEU A 120 8.31 -11.82 11.66
CA LEU A 120 8.32 -12.36 13.03
C LEU A 120 9.70 -12.89 13.42
N ILE A 121 10.38 -13.60 12.52
CA ILE A 121 11.76 -14.06 12.76
C ILE A 121 12.68 -12.85 12.96
N GLY A 122 12.59 -11.84 12.09
CA GLY A 122 13.37 -10.61 12.20
C GLY A 122 13.10 -9.85 13.51
N TYR A 123 11.84 -9.79 13.95
CA TYR A 123 11.46 -9.25 15.26
C TYR A 123 12.14 -9.99 16.41
N VAL A 124 12.07 -11.34 16.44
CA VAL A 124 12.70 -12.15 17.49
C VAL A 124 14.21 -11.97 17.50
N LEU A 125 14.86 -11.97 16.34
CA LEU A 125 16.30 -11.72 16.22
C LEU A 125 16.69 -10.34 16.75
N SER A 126 15.91 -9.30 16.43
CA SER A 126 16.13 -7.94 16.97
C SER A 126 15.95 -7.88 18.48
N VAL A 127 14.96 -8.58 19.05
CA VAL A 127 14.78 -8.67 20.51
C VAL A 127 16.02 -9.28 21.17
N LEU A 128 16.53 -10.39 20.61
CA LEU A 128 17.75 -11.02 21.12
C LEU A 128 18.96 -10.08 21.07
N LEU A 129 19.12 -9.31 19.98
CA LEU A 129 20.17 -8.30 19.87
C LEU A 129 20.00 -7.16 20.87
N ILE A 130 18.78 -6.67 21.11
CA ILE A 130 18.52 -5.61 22.10
C ILE A 130 18.86 -6.10 23.51
N ILE A 131 18.52 -7.35 23.86
CA ILE A 131 18.88 -7.95 25.15
C ILE A 131 20.40 -8.07 25.30
N LEU A 132 21.10 -8.43 24.22
CA LEU A 132 22.55 -8.58 24.22
C LEU A 132 23.30 -7.24 24.31
N LEU A 133 22.88 -6.25 23.52
CA LEU A 133 23.55 -4.95 23.37
C LEU A 133 23.15 -3.94 24.45
N LYS A 134 22.03 -4.16 25.15
CA LYS A 134 21.52 -3.34 26.26
C LYS A 134 21.52 -1.83 25.95
N PRO A 135 20.73 -1.37 24.96
CA PRO A 135 20.55 0.07 24.75
C PRO A 135 19.91 0.74 25.96
N ASP A 136 20.22 2.03 26.14
CA ASP A 136 19.64 2.83 27.23
C ASP A 136 18.13 2.92 27.08
N GLN A 137 17.65 3.08 25.84
CA GLN A 137 16.22 3.11 25.49
C GLN A 137 15.97 2.53 24.10
N ALA A 138 14.89 1.75 23.97
CA ALA A 138 14.35 1.25 22.71
C ALA A 138 12.92 1.75 22.52
N VAL A 139 12.76 2.92 21.93
CA VAL A 139 11.48 3.63 21.81
C VAL A 139 10.68 3.12 20.61
N TYR A 140 9.39 2.84 20.82
CA TYR A 140 8.43 2.36 19.80
C TYR A 140 8.78 1.04 19.10
N PHE A 141 9.85 0.34 19.51
CA PHE A 141 10.32 -0.88 18.85
C PHE A 141 9.23 -1.94 18.66
N HIS A 142 8.53 -2.33 19.74
CA HIS A 142 7.52 -3.39 19.68
C HIS A 142 6.33 -2.99 18.81
N ASN A 143 5.76 -1.80 19.04
CA ASN A 143 4.58 -1.32 18.33
C ASN A 143 4.87 -1.13 16.84
N TYR A 144 6.04 -0.59 16.50
CA TYR A 144 6.41 -0.34 15.11
C TYR A 144 6.71 -1.63 14.35
N SER A 145 7.55 -2.52 14.91
CA SER A 145 7.93 -3.77 14.25
C SER A 145 6.74 -4.70 14.02
N LEU A 146 5.87 -4.88 15.02
CA LEU A 146 4.66 -5.69 14.88
C LEU A 146 3.61 -4.99 14.02
N GLY A 147 3.46 -3.67 14.14
CA GLY A 147 2.52 -2.91 13.32
C GLY A 147 2.87 -2.93 11.84
N MET A 148 4.14 -2.95 11.48
CA MET A 148 4.57 -3.04 10.08
C MET A 148 4.24 -4.38 9.41
N ILE A 149 4.03 -5.45 10.17
CA ILE A 149 3.46 -6.70 9.65
C ILE A 149 2.03 -6.45 9.16
N ILE A 150 1.23 -5.75 9.95
CA ILE A 150 -0.17 -5.44 9.63
C ILE A 150 -0.25 -4.45 8.47
N VAL A 151 0.60 -3.42 8.46
CA VAL A 151 0.67 -2.42 7.38
C VAL A 151 1.11 -3.05 6.05
N SER A 152 2.13 -3.91 6.07
CA SER A 152 2.57 -4.62 4.86
C SER A 152 1.51 -5.60 4.36
N MET A 153 0.77 -6.25 5.26
CA MET A 153 -0.37 -7.09 4.90
C MET A 153 -1.54 -6.29 4.31
N LEU A 154 -1.80 -5.07 4.82
CA LEU A 154 -2.79 -4.16 4.24
C LEU A 154 -2.40 -3.78 2.80
N ALA A 155 -1.15 -3.36 2.59
CA ALA A 155 -0.65 -3.00 1.26
C ALA A 155 -0.76 -4.18 0.29
N TYR A 156 -0.36 -5.37 0.73
CA TYR A 156 -0.50 -6.60 -0.05
C TYR A 156 -1.97 -6.92 -0.38
N SER A 157 -2.87 -6.88 0.60
CA SER A 157 -4.29 -7.20 0.41
C SER A 157 -4.99 -6.19 -0.51
N LEU A 158 -4.73 -4.89 -0.33
CA LEU A 158 -5.22 -3.83 -1.20
C LEU A 158 -4.78 -4.05 -2.65
N VAL A 159 -3.49 -4.31 -2.87
CA VAL A 159 -2.95 -4.49 -4.21
C VAL A 159 -3.38 -5.82 -4.84
N MET A 160 -3.59 -6.86 -4.04
CA MET A 160 -4.22 -8.12 -4.49
C MET A 160 -5.66 -7.90 -4.92
N ALA A 161 -6.43 -7.09 -4.19
CA ALA A 161 -7.80 -6.73 -4.55
C ALA A 161 -7.85 -5.91 -5.86
N GLY A 162 -6.97 -4.92 -5.99
CA GLY A 162 -6.79 -4.19 -7.25
C GLY A 162 -6.39 -5.12 -8.39
N GLY A 163 -5.49 -6.06 -8.13
CA GLY A 163 -5.06 -7.08 -9.08
C GLY A 163 -6.20 -7.99 -9.52
N ALA A 164 -7.11 -8.38 -8.63
CA ALA A 164 -8.27 -9.20 -8.97
C ALA A 164 -9.26 -8.49 -9.92
N LEU A 165 -9.38 -7.16 -9.81
CA LEU A 165 -10.29 -6.34 -10.62
C LEU A 165 -9.73 -5.97 -12.00
N THR A 166 -8.41 -5.95 -12.16
CA THR A 166 -7.74 -5.40 -13.33
C THR A 166 -7.08 -6.45 -14.21
N GLY A 167 -6.88 -6.14 -15.49
CA GLY A 167 -6.34 -7.10 -16.46
C GLY A 167 -4.83 -7.03 -16.67
N ASN A 168 -4.11 -6.10 -16.03
CA ASN A 168 -2.66 -5.93 -16.16
C ASN A 168 -2.03 -5.24 -14.93
N SER A 169 -0.70 -5.30 -14.81
CA SER A 169 0.06 -4.76 -13.67
C SER A 169 -0.03 -3.23 -13.52
N PHE A 170 -0.05 -2.48 -14.62
CA PHE A 170 -0.20 -1.02 -14.57
C PHE A 170 -1.56 -0.61 -14.00
N ALA A 171 -2.63 -1.21 -14.50
CA ALA A 171 -3.98 -0.99 -14.01
C ALA A 171 -4.13 -1.43 -12.54
N GLN A 172 -3.55 -2.56 -12.15
CA GLN A 172 -3.50 -3.01 -10.76
C GLN A 172 -2.90 -1.93 -9.84
N LEU A 173 -1.73 -1.40 -10.17
CA LEU A 173 -1.07 -0.37 -9.37
C LEU A 173 -1.89 0.92 -9.32
N LEU A 174 -2.39 1.39 -10.47
CA LEU A 174 -3.17 2.62 -10.54
C LEU A 174 -4.46 2.53 -9.71
N VAL A 175 -5.22 1.45 -9.86
CA VAL A 175 -6.46 1.24 -9.09
C VAL A 175 -6.17 1.13 -7.61
N SER A 176 -5.13 0.38 -7.22
CA SER A 176 -4.76 0.23 -5.81
C SER A 176 -4.34 1.56 -5.20
N PHE A 177 -3.56 2.37 -5.92
CA PHE A 177 -3.19 3.71 -5.49
C PHE A 177 -4.40 4.63 -5.35
N THR A 178 -5.31 4.65 -6.34
CA THR A 178 -6.54 5.45 -6.26
C THR A 178 -7.41 5.05 -5.06
N VAL A 179 -7.55 3.76 -4.78
CA VAL A 179 -8.28 3.26 -3.60
C VAL A 179 -7.54 3.60 -2.30
N ALA A 180 -6.20 3.63 -2.30
CA ALA A 180 -5.40 4.02 -1.13
C ALA A 180 -5.67 5.45 -0.66
N ILE A 181 -6.05 6.34 -1.58
CA ILE A 181 -6.35 7.75 -1.32
C ILE A 181 -7.86 8.06 -1.43
N SER A 182 -8.70 7.09 -1.75
CA SER A 182 -10.10 7.36 -2.10
C SER A 182 -10.93 7.98 -0.99
N PRO A 183 -10.77 7.66 0.31
CA PRO A 183 -11.58 8.32 1.34
C PRO A 183 -11.31 9.83 1.40
N PHE A 184 -10.05 10.25 1.17
CA PHE A 184 -9.72 11.67 1.03
C PHE A 184 -10.36 12.29 -0.23
N LEU A 185 -10.26 11.61 -1.38
CA LEU A 185 -10.81 12.10 -2.64
C LEU A 185 -12.34 12.20 -2.65
N LEU A 186 -13.04 11.36 -1.90
CA LEU A 186 -14.51 11.30 -1.89
C LEU A 186 -15.14 12.13 -0.78
N ILE A 187 -14.40 12.45 0.28
CA ILE A 187 -14.94 13.14 1.46
C ILE A 187 -14.32 14.54 1.57
N SER A 188 -13.00 14.62 1.72
CA SER A 188 -12.30 15.89 1.97
C SER A 188 -12.28 16.79 0.74
N LEU A 189 -12.01 16.23 -0.45
CA LEU A 189 -11.90 17.02 -1.67
C LEU A 189 -13.22 17.73 -2.06
N PRO A 190 -14.40 17.07 -2.05
CA PRO A 190 -15.67 17.76 -2.26
C PRO A 190 -15.96 18.82 -1.20
N ALA A 191 -15.68 18.54 0.08
CA ALA A 191 -15.87 19.51 1.14
C ALA A 191 -15.03 20.78 0.91
N ILE A 192 -13.76 20.65 0.51
CA ILE A 192 -12.89 21.80 0.22
C ILE A 192 -13.44 22.63 -0.95
N ASN A 193 -13.94 21.95 -1.99
CA ASN A 193 -14.53 22.65 -3.14
C ASN A 193 -15.83 23.39 -2.74
N LEU A 194 -16.62 22.86 -1.82
CA LEU A 194 -17.81 23.54 -1.29
C LEU A 194 -17.41 24.81 -0.50
N GLU A 195 -16.33 24.79 0.29
CA GLU A 195 -15.83 26.00 0.97
C GLU A 195 -15.47 27.11 -0.02
N ILE A 196 -14.76 26.76 -1.09
CA ILE A 196 -14.37 27.72 -2.13
C ILE A 196 -15.59 28.31 -2.83
N LEU A 197 -16.61 27.48 -3.11
CA LEU A 197 -17.82 27.91 -3.82
C LEU A 197 -18.75 28.79 -2.97
N PHE A 198 -18.89 28.48 -1.67
CA PHE A 198 -19.81 29.20 -0.78
C PHE A 198 -19.14 30.28 0.07
N GLY A 199 -17.80 30.39 0.05
CA GLY A 199 -17.06 31.42 0.76
C GLY A 199 -17.15 31.33 2.29
N GLY A 200 -17.55 30.16 2.82
CA GLY A 200 -17.66 29.89 4.25
C GLY A 200 -16.79 28.70 4.66
N SER A 201 -16.34 28.70 5.91
CA SER A 201 -15.68 27.53 6.52
C SER A 201 -16.73 26.47 6.83
N ILE A 202 -16.52 25.26 6.33
CA ILE A 202 -17.35 24.10 6.68
C ILE A 202 -16.72 23.50 7.94
N ASP A 203 -17.52 23.39 9.00
CA ASP A 203 -17.09 22.81 10.29
C ASP A 203 -16.54 21.37 10.16
N PHE A 204 -16.89 20.66 9.09
CA PHE A 204 -16.31 19.34 8.81
C PHE A 204 -14.81 19.38 8.46
N ILE A 205 -14.29 20.49 7.92
CA ILE A 205 -12.87 20.65 7.57
C ILE A 205 -12.10 21.32 8.72
N HIS A 206 -12.67 22.37 9.31
CA HIS A 206 -12.00 23.19 10.33
C HIS A 206 -12.42 22.88 11.77
N GLY A 207 -13.47 22.09 11.95
CA GLY A 207 -13.89 21.59 13.25
C GLY A 207 -13.02 20.44 13.74
N PRO A 208 -13.26 19.95 14.96
CA PRO A 208 -12.48 18.87 15.55
C PRO A 208 -12.81 17.54 14.88
N VAL A 209 -12.30 17.30 13.66
CA VAL A 209 -12.37 15.98 13.05
C VAL A 209 -11.60 15.03 13.94
N PRO A 210 -12.23 13.96 14.45
CA PRO A 210 -11.55 13.03 15.31
C PRO A 210 -10.34 12.43 14.57
N LYS A 211 -9.17 12.43 15.21
CA LYS A 211 -7.92 11.90 14.62
C LYS A 211 -8.06 10.47 14.09
N TRP A 212 -9.00 9.68 14.59
CA TRP A 212 -9.25 8.31 14.12
C TRP A 212 -9.82 8.25 12.69
N VAL A 213 -10.50 9.29 12.20
CA VAL A 213 -11.11 9.31 10.87
C VAL A 213 -10.06 9.25 9.77
N GLN A 214 -8.92 9.91 9.96
CA GLN A 214 -7.82 9.89 8.99
C GLN A 214 -7.31 8.46 8.74
N TYR A 215 -7.36 7.60 9.76
CA TYR A 215 -6.88 6.22 9.72
C TYR A 215 -7.75 5.26 8.89
N PHE A 216 -8.87 5.73 8.31
CA PHE A 216 -9.56 5.03 7.23
C PHE A 216 -8.89 5.20 5.86
N ILE A 217 -7.98 6.16 5.70
CA ILE A 217 -7.23 6.37 4.47
C ILE A 217 -6.02 5.42 4.48
N PRO A 218 -5.98 4.37 3.63
CA PRO A 218 -4.90 3.39 3.65
C PRO A 218 -3.49 4.00 3.55
N ILE A 219 -3.30 5.06 2.75
CA ILE A 219 -1.97 5.64 2.53
C ILE A 219 -1.35 6.26 3.79
N ILE A 220 -2.16 6.62 4.80
CA ILE A 220 -1.64 7.24 6.03
C ILE A 220 -0.73 6.30 6.82
N TYR A 221 -0.90 4.99 6.68
CA TYR A 221 -0.05 4.01 7.38
C TYR A 221 1.37 3.88 6.80
N VAL A 222 1.66 4.52 5.66
CA VAL A 222 3.02 4.65 5.13
C VAL A 222 3.89 5.52 6.03
N ASP A 223 3.29 6.52 6.68
CA ASP A 223 3.95 7.40 7.64
C ASP A 223 4.02 6.74 9.03
N SER A 224 5.09 6.98 9.81
CA SER A 224 5.32 6.33 11.11
C SER A 224 4.46 6.89 12.25
N LYS A 225 3.75 8.01 12.08
CA LYS A 225 3.00 8.71 13.15
C LYS A 225 1.88 7.89 13.78
N TRP A 226 1.38 6.83 13.13
CA TRP A 226 0.42 5.92 13.77
C TRP A 226 1.01 5.22 15.00
N ALA A 227 2.32 4.94 15.01
CA ALA A 227 2.98 4.29 16.13
C ALA A 227 3.12 5.22 17.35
N GLU A 228 3.24 6.52 17.10
CA GLU A 228 3.28 7.57 18.14
C GLU A 228 1.88 7.85 18.69
N ASN A 229 0.88 8.00 17.81
CA ASN A 229 -0.46 8.41 18.23
C ASN A 229 -1.18 7.33 19.05
N SER A 230 -1.25 6.09 18.55
CA SER A 230 -1.81 4.95 19.30
C SER A 230 -1.69 3.65 18.51
N PRO A 231 -1.21 2.54 19.11
CA PRO A 231 -1.20 1.24 18.44
C PRO A 231 -2.61 0.71 18.14
N TYR A 232 -3.67 1.21 18.80
CA TYR A 232 -5.05 0.77 18.55
C TYR A 232 -5.55 1.09 17.13
N TYR A 233 -4.93 2.05 16.42
CA TYR A 233 -5.28 2.32 15.03
C TYR A 233 -4.98 1.15 14.09
N LEU A 234 -4.07 0.25 14.48
CA LEU A 234 -3.79 -0.98 13.71
C LEU A 234 -4.99 -1.92 13.62
N VAL A 235 -5.98 -1.79 14.51
CA VAL A 235 -7.25 -2.54 14.41
C VAL A 235 -8.00 -2.14 13.14
N ILE A 236 -8.02 -0.85 12.79
CA ILE A 236 -8.64 -0.35 11.55
C ILE A 236 -7.89 -0.94 10.35
N THR A 237 -6.55 -0.91 10.37
CA THR A 237 -5.68 -1.52 9.35
C THR A 237 -5.98 -3.00 9.14
N ALA A 238 -6.15 -3.76 10.23
CA ALA A 238 -6.46 -5.19 10.19
C ALA A 238 -7.85 -5.46 9.60
N ILE A 239 -8.86 -4.68 10.00
CA ILE A 239 -10.22 -4.77 9.45
C ILE A 239 -10.20 -4.47 7.94
N MET A 240 -9.52 -3.41 7.51
CA MET A 240 -9.38 -3.06 6.10
C MET A 240 -8.67 -4.15 5.30
N THR A 241 -7.66 -4.79 5.88
CA THR A 241 -6.96 -5.93 5.26
C THR A 241 -7.93 -7.07 4.96
N ILE A 242 -8.84 -7.39 5.90
CA ILE A 242 -9.87 -8.42 5.73
C ILE A 242 -10.89 -7.99 4.66
N ILE A 243 -11.33 -6.74 4.68
CA ILE A 243 -12.26 -6.21 3.67
C ILE A 243 -11.66 -6.30 2.27
N PHE A 244 -10.41 -5.87 2.07
CA PHE A 244 -9.76 -5.97 0.76
C PHE A 244 -9.55 -7.42 0.32
N TYR A 245 -9.27 -8.32 1.25
CA TYR A 245 -9.21 -9.75 0.94
C TYR A 245 -10.55 -10.27 0.42
N ILE A 246 -11.66 -9.94 1.09
CA ILE A 246 -13.01 -10.33 0.67
C ILE A 246 -13.34 -9.74 -0.71
N ILE A 247 -13.05 -8.46 -0.93
CA ILE A 247 -13.26 -7.80 -2.23
C ILE A 247 -12.45 -8.50 -3.31
N GLY A 248 -11.17 -8.79 -3.05
CA GLY A 248 -10.29 -9.49 -3.97
C GLY A 248 -10.79 -10.89 -4.29
N TYR A 249 -11.19 -11.65 -3.28
CA TYR A 249 -11.73 -13.01 -3.43
C TYR A 249 -13.00 -13.03 -4.28
N ILE A 250 -14.00 -12.21 -3.93
CA ILE A 250 -15.26 -12.13 -4.68
C ILE A 250 -15.01 -11.72 -6.12
N SER A 251 -14.15 -10.71 -6.33
CA SER A 251 -13.79 -10.23 -7.66
C SER A 251 -13.10 -11.31 -8.48
N PHE A 252 -12.15 -12.04 -7.89
CA PHE A 252 -11.41 -13.09 -8.58
C PHE A 252 -12.30 -14.28 -8.97
N VAL A 253 -13.25 -14.65 -8.12
CA VAL A 253 -14.18 -15.76 -8.40
C VAL A 253 -15.19 -15.36 -9.48
N LYS A 254 -15.78 -14.16 -9.39
CA LYS A 254 -16.90 -13.74 -10.25
C LYS A 254 -16.47 -13.18 -11.61
N LEU A 255 -15.30 -12.56 -11.72
CA LEU A 255 -14.87 -11.92 -12.97
C LEU A 255 -14.28 -12.92 -13.95
N SER A 256 -14.69 -12.86 -15.22
CA SER A 256 -14.13 -13.66 -16.29
C SER A 256 -12.77 -13.11 -16.77
N ASN A 257 -11.85 -14.01 -17.10
CA ASN A 257 -10.49 -13.66 -17.51
C ASN A 257 -10.36 -13.38 -19.02
N GLU A 258 -11.47 -13.41 -19.75
CA GLU A 258 -11.56 -13.14 -21.19
C GLU A 258 -11.09 -11.72 -21.58
N ARG A 259 -10.97 -10.82 -20.59
CA ARG A 259 -10.50 -9.44 -20.76
C ARG A 259 -9.12 -9.17 -20.15
N ASN A 260 -8.25 -10.20 -20.07
CA ASN A 260 -6.83 -9.98 -19.76
C ASN A 260 -6.21 -8.94 -20.73
N GLY A 261 -5.40 -8.03 -20.19
CA GLY A 261 -4.82 -6.89 -20.91
C GLY A 261 -5.70 -5.63 -20.99
N TYR A 262 -6.99 -5.69 -20.66
CA TYR A 262 -7.81 -4.47 -20.47
C TYR A 262 -7.56 -3.86 -19.08
N PHE A 263 -7.93 -2.59 -18.90
CA PHE A 263 -7.78 -1.91 -17.61
C PHE A 263 -8.59 -2.61 -16.51
N PHE A 264 -9.92 -2.69 -16.65
CA PHE A 264 -10.78 -3.52 -15.80
C PHE A 264 -11.22 -4.79 -16.52
N LEU A 265 -11.29 -5.90 -15.78
CA LEU A 265 -11.91 -7.12 -16.28
C LEU A 265 -13.41 -6.93 -16.48
N TRP A 266 -14.08 -6.23 -15.55
CA TRP A 266 -15.51 -5.97 -15.63
C TRP A 266 -15.82 -4.75 -16.52
N LYS A 267 -16.47 -4.97 -17.68
CA LYS A 267 -16.77 -3.91 -18.65
C LYS A 267 -17.68 -2.80 -18.10
N PRO A 268 -18.73 -3.11 -17.33
CA PRO A 268 -19.59 -2.09 -16.72
C PRO A 268 -18.84 -1.12 -15.79
N LEU A 269 -17.72 -1.53 -15.19
CA LEU A 269 -16.96 -0.69 -14.26
C LEU A 269 -16.21 0.46 -14.96
N ASN A 270 -15.94 0.34 -16.26
CA ASN A 270 -15.22 1.35 -17.03
C ASN A 270 -15.91 2.73 -17.00
N ARG A 271 -17.25 2.76 -17.16
CA ARG A 271 -18.01 4.01 -17.27
C ARG A 271 -18.15 4.76 -15.93
N PRO A 272 -18.57 4.12 -14.82
CA PRO A 272 -18.62 4.76 -13.52
C PRO A 272 -17.25 5.30 -13.08
N VAL A 273 -16.18 4.51 -13.25
CA VAL A 273 -14.83 4.94 -12.86
C VAL A 273 -14.37 6.12 -13.71
N GLN A 274 -14.65 6.13 -15.02
CA GLN A 274 -14.35 7.28 -15.87
C GLN A 274 -15.01 8.56 -15.36
N ILE A 275 -16.30 8.51 -15.01
CA ILE A 275 -17.03 9.68 -14.49
C ILE A 275 -16.40 10.16 -13.18
N ILE A 276 -16.10 9.24 -12.26
CA ILE A 276 -15.47 9.56 -10.97
C ILE A 276 -14.10 10.21 -11.18
N VAL A 277 -13.26 9.67 -12.08
CA VAL A 277 -11.94 10.23 -12.39
C VAL A 277 -12.05 11.66 -12.95
N ILE A 278 -13.04 11.93 -13.80
CA ILE A 278 -13.26 13.27 -14.34
C ILE A 278 -13.71 14.23 -13.23
N ILE A 279 -14.66 13.83 -12.38
CA ILE A 279 -15.12 14.67 -11.26
C ILE A 279 -13.97 15.00 -10.30
N ILE A 280 -13.18 13.98 -9.94
CA ILE A 280 -12.00 14.17 -9.08
C ILE A 280 -10.96 15.06 -9.77
N GLY A 281 -10.75 14.90 -11.08
CA GLY A 281 -9.86 15.77 -11.86
C GLY A 281 -10.32 17.23 -11.80
N ILE A 282 -11.60 17.49 -12.04
CA ILE A 282 -12.20 18.84 -11.97
C ILE A 282 -12.00 19.44 -10.57
N MET A 283 -12.37 18.72 -9.52
CA MET A 283 -12.28 19.21 -8.15
C MET A 283 -10.84 19.38 -7.66
N GLY A 284 -9.95 18.45 -8.01
CA GLY A 284 -8.54 18.46 -7.60
C GLY A 284 -7.76 19.60 -8.24
N PHE A 285 -7.87 19.74 -9.56
CA PHE A 285 -7.23 20.86 -10.27
C PHE A 285 -7.91 22.20 -9.98
N GLY A 286 -9.22 22.21 -9.70
CA GLY A 286 -9.92 23.40 -9.20
C GLY A 286 -9.29 23.91 -7.90
N TYR A 287 -9.20 23.05 -6.89
CA TYR A 287 -8.54 23.39 -5.62
C TYR A 287 -7.09 23.85 -5.83
N PHE A 288 -6.30 23.11 -6.62
CA PHE A 288 -4.92 23.49 -6.91
C PHE A 288 -4.84 24.88 -7.57
N GLY A 289 -5.68 25.15 -8.56
CA GLY A 289 -5.75 26.45 -9.24
C GLY A 289 -6.12 27.59 -8.28
N PHE A 290 -7.07 27.36 -7.38
CA PHE A 290 -7.42 28.33 -6.33
C PHE A 290 -6.24 28.63 -5.41
N THR A 291 -5.54 27.61 -4.92
CA THR A 291 -4.39 27.80 -4.02
C THR A 291 -3.18 28.45 -4.70
N ALA A 292 -2.99 28.22 -6.00
CA ALA A 292 -1.85 28.75 -6.74
C ALA A 292 -2.01 30.23 -7.11
N SER A 293 -3.24 30.68 -7.34
CA SER A 293 -3.54 32.06 -7.76
C SER A 293 -4.28 32.88 -6.71
N GLU A 294 -4.61 32.28 -5.56
CA GLU A 294 -5.44 32.83 -4.48
C GLU A 294 -6.72 33.50 -4.99
N SER A 295 -7.31 32.98 -6.07
CA SER A 295 -8.43 33.64 -6.75
C SER A 295 -9.41 32.66 -7.37
N PHE A 296 -10.68 33.10 -7.41
CA PHE A 296 -11.76 32.33 -8.03
C PHE A 296 -11.56 32.13 -9.54
N ALA A 297 -10.85 33.05 -10.21
CA ALA A 297 -10.49 32.88 -11.62
C ALA A 297 -9.55 31.68 -11.83
N GLY A 298 -8.53 31.52 -10.97
CA GLY A 298 -7.66 30.34 -11.04
C GLY A 298 -8.37 29.04 -10.66
N TYR A 299 -9.35 29.09 -9.76
CA TYR A 299 -10.24 27.97 -9.48
C TYR A 299 -10.97 27.48 -10.74
N LEU A 300 -11.60 28.38 -11.52
CA LEU A 300 -12.31 28.02 -12.75
C LEU A 300 -11.37 27.49 -13.85
N ILE A 301 -10.20 28.11 -14.01
CA ILE A 301 -9.17 27.63 -14.95
C ILE A 301 -8.67 26.24 -14.52
N GLY A 302 -8.47 26.03 -13.23
CA GLY A 302 -8.14 24.75 -12.62
C GLY A 302 -9.20 23.69 -12.92
N MET A 303 -10.49 23.99 -12.73
CA MET A 303 -11.58 23.06 -13.08
C MET A 303 -11.58 22.69 -14.57
N GLY A 304 -11.40 23.68 -15.46
CA GLY A 304 -11.36 23.46 -16.90
C GLY A 304 -10.17 22.58 -17.32
N THR A 305 -8.98 22.85 -16.80
CA THR A 305 -7.78 22.02 -17.04
C THR A 305 -7.95 20.61 -16.47
N GLY A 306 -8.54 20.49 -15.27
CA GLY A 306 -8.87 19.22 -14.63
C GLY A 306 -9.83 18.35 -15.43
N ALA A 307 -10.85 18.95 -16.05
CA ALA A 307 -11.78 18.23 -16.93
C ALA A 307 -11.04 17.63 -18.14
N VAL A 308 -10.18 18.41 -18.80
CA VAL A 308 -9.39 17.97 -19.95
C VAL A 308 -8.43 16.85 -19.56
N ILE A 309 -7.65 17.05 -18.49
CA ILE A 309 -6.68 16.06 -18.02
C ILE A 309 -7.39 14.77 -17.57
N GLY A 310 -8.46 14.88 -16.78
CA GLY A 310 -9.24 13.72 -16.33
C GLY A 310 -9.86 12.95 -17.49
N PHE A 311 -10.35 13.65 -18.51
CA PHE A 311 -10.83 13.02 -19.75
C PHE A 311 -9.72 12.29 -20.50
N LEU A 312 -8.55 12.93 -20.70
CA LEU A 312 -7.42 12.32 -21.40
C LEU A 312 -6.90 11.08 -20.67
N ILE A 313 -6.69 11.18 -19.35
CA ILE A 313 -6.22 10.05 -18.53
C ILE A 313 -7.22 8.90 -18.61
N SER A 314 -8.51 9.17 -18.39
CA SER A 314 -9.53 8.12 -18.44
C SER A 314 -9.64 7.48 -19.83
N TYR A 315 -9.56 8.27 -20.89
CA TYR A 315 -9.62 7.77 -22.26
C TYR A 315 -8.42 6.86 -22.60
N PHE A 316 -7.20 7.31 -22.31
CA PHE A 316 -5.99 6.57 -22.64
C PHE A 316 -5.73 5.38 -21.72
N ALA A 317 -6.04 5.49 -20.42
CA ALA A 317 -5.79 4.41 -19.47
C ALA A 317 -6.90 3.36 -19.49
N ILE A 318 -8.17 3.76 -19.53
CA ILE A 318 -9.31 2.84 -19.34
C ILE A 318 -9.81 2.26 -20.67
N TYR A 319 -9.80 3.06 -21.75
CA TYR A 319 -10.44 2.69 -23.01
C TYR A 319 -9.48 2.09 -24.04
N LYS A 320 -8.23 2.55 -24.09
CA LYS A 320 -7.22 1.99 -24.99
C LYS A 320 -6.69 0.68 -24.40
N LYS A 321 -6.83 -0.42 -25.15
CA LYS A 321 -6.16 -1.69 -24.79
C LYS A 321 -4.65 -1.44 -24.80
N MET A 322 -4.00 -1.60 -23.66
CA MET A 322 -2.54 -1.65 -23.61
C MET A 322 -2.11 -2.93 -24.34
N LYS A 323 -1.25 -2.80 -25.36
CA LYS A 323 -0.60 -3.96 -25.95
C LYS A 323 0.28 -4.59 -24.87
N LEU A 324 0.06 -5.86 -24.58
CA LEU A 324 0.96 -6.67 -23.76
C LEU A 324 2.30 -6.71 -24.52
N LEU A 325 3.35 -6.20 -23.87
CA LEU A 325 4.73 -6.28 -24.35
C LEU A 325 5.30 -7.68 -24.06
#